data_AF-A0A9E5UJI5-F1
#
_entry.id   AF-A0A9E5UJI5-F1
#
_cell.length_a   1.000
_cell.length_b   1.000
_cell.length_c   1.000
_cell.angle_alpha   90.00
_cell.angle_beta   90.00
_cell.angle_gamma   90.00
#
_symmetry.space_group_name_H-M   'P 1'
#
loop_
_entity.id
_entity.type
_entity.pdbx_description
1 polymer ?
#
loop_
_entity_poly.entity_id
_entity_poly.type
_entity_poly.pdbx_seq_one_letter_code
_entity_poly.pdbx_strand_id
1 'polypeptide(L)'
;MWQTEHVAARLKEANPGLAVDIVGMTTKGDRILDRPLAQVGGKGLFIKELEVALADNLADIAVHSMKDVPMELPDGFAMLPFGPREDARDAFVSLAHTTLASLPPGSVVGTSSLRRECQLRRAYPALVIKPLRGNVNTRLAKLEAGEYDAIILAAAGLKRLGFGDRIREHLPLALALPAIGQGVLAIEFRADRADLAGLLEPFVDPAALTASQAERALGLVVEGSCEVPLGGHATVMGSALVLEGFLGLPDGTRLVRERAEGESADAAKLGRALGERILARGGREVLTLLAQPRQ
;
A
#
# COMPACT_ATOMS: atom_id res chain seq x y z
N MET A 1 6.84 -7.27 12.65
CA MET A 1 7.38 -6.98 14.01
C MET A 1 7.27 -5.52 14.38
N TRP A 2 8.06 -4.59 13.80
CA TRP A 2 8.01 -3.17 14.20
C TRP A 2 6.59 -2.60 14.34
N GLN A 3 5.71 -2.84 13.35
CA GLN A 3 4.33 -2.32 13.36
C GLN A 3 3.51 -2.89 14.51
N THR A 4 3.64 -4.19 14.77
CA THR A 4 2.98 -4.89 15.88
C THR A 4 3.46 -4.38 17.23
N GLU A 5 4.77 -4.21 17.39
CA GLU A 5 5.38 -3.66 18.61
C GLU A 5 4.95 -2.21 18.85
N HIS A 6 4.89 -1.40 17.79
CA HIS A 6 4.39 -0.02 17.86
C HIS A 6 2.94 0.03 18.33
N VAL A 7 2.05 -0.77 17.75
CA VAL A 7 0.64 -0.86 18.17
C VAL A 7 0.53 -1.34 19.61
N ALA A 8 1.25 -2.40 19.98
CA ALA A 8 1.24 -2.93 21.34
C ALA A 8 1.72 -1.89 22.37
N ALA A 9 2.79 -1.14 22.07
CA ALA A 9 3.29 -0.09 22.94
C ALA A 9 2.24 1.02 23.15
N ARG A 10 1.60 1.47 22.06
CA ARG A 10 0.55 2.51 22.11
C ARG A 10 -0.68 2.06 22.88
N LEU A 11 -1.10 0.80 22.72
CA LEU A 11 -2.20 0.22 23.50
C LEU A 11 -1.88 0.18 24.99
N LYS A 12 -0.68 -0.27 25.38
CA LYS A 12 -0.23 -0.31 26.79
C LYS A 12 -0.11 1.09 27.40
N GLU A 13 0.37 2.06 26.63
CA GLU A 13 0.53 3.45 27.08
C GLU A 13 -0.81 4.11 27.39
N ALA A 14 -1.82 3.93 26.53
CA ALA A 14 -3.13 4.53 26.73
C ALA A 14 -4.00 3.78 27.75
N ASN A 15 -3.70 2.50 28.03
CA ASN A 15 -4.50 1.64 28.90
C ASN A 15 -3.62 0.99 29.98
N PRO A 16 -3.28 1.71 31.06
CA PRO A 16 -2.51 1.14 32.17
C PRO A 16 -3.18 -0.12 32.73
N GLY A 17 -2.46 -1.24 32.72
CA GLY A 17 -2.97 -2.54 33.18
C GLY A 17 -3.53 -3.45 32.07
N LEU A 18 -3.63 -2.97 30.83
CA LEU A 18 -3.96 -3.83 29.69
C LEU A 18 -2.79 -4.78 29.40
N ALA A 19 -3.05 -6.09 29.52
CA ALA A 19 -2.13 -7.11 29.04
C ALA A 19 -2.19 -7.16 27.50
N VAL A 20 -1.03 -7.14 26.84
CA VAL A 20 -0.92 -7.28 25.38
C VAL A 20 0.23 -8.22 25.07
N ASP A 21 -0.13 -9.33 24.44
CA ASP A 21 0.78 -10.39 23.99
C ASP A 21 0.89 -10.37 22.46
N ILE A 22 2.10 -10.61 21.95
CA ILE A 22 2.37 -10.65 20.51
C ILE A 22 2.43 -12.09 20.06
N VAL A 23 1.44 -12.50 19.28
CA VAL A 23 1.40 -13.82 18.63
C VAL A 23 2.10 -13.74 17.29
N GLY A 24 3.36 -14.18 17.24
CA GLY A 24 4.14 -14.24 16.00
C GLY A 24 3.59 -15.28 15.04
N MET A 25 3.31 -14.88 13.79
CA MET A 25 2.82 -15.76 12.72
C MET A 25 3.69 -15.66 11.46
N THR A 26 3.76 -16.75 10.70
CA THR A 26 4.44 -16.78 9.39
C THR A 26 3.41 -17.08 8.31
N THR A 27 3.31 -16.21 7.32
CA THR A 27 2.32 -16.34 6.23
C THR A 27 2.89 -17.16 5.07
N LYS A 28 2.04 -17.66 4.17
CA LYS A 28 2.51 -18.27 2.91
C LYS A 28 3.35 -17.30 2.08
N GLY A 29 3.00 -16.01 2.09
CA GLY A 29 3.74 -14.98 1.35
C GLY A 29 5.18 -14.80 1.84
N ASP A 30 5.46 -15.09 3.11
CA ASP A 30 6.82 -15.07 3.67
C ASP A 30 7.65 -16.29 3.25
N ARG A 31 6.98 -17.43 2.95
CA ARG A 31 7.64 -18.69 2.59
C ARG A 31 7.96 -18.78 1.09
N ILE A 32 7.22 -18.06 0.24
CA ILE A 32 7.38 -18.13 -1.22
C ILE A 32 8.19 -16.92 -1.72
N LEU A 33 9.51 -17.11 -1.84
CA LEU A 33 10.44 -16.07 -2.30
C LEU A 33 10.88 -16.24 -3.77
N ASP A 34 10.61 -17.39 -4.37
CA ASP A 34 11.19 -17.88 -5.63
C ASP A 34 10.29 -17.69 -6.87
N ARG A 35 9.05 -17.22 -6.72
CA ARG A 35 8.10 -16.99 -7.83
C ARG A 35 7.44 -15.60 -7.78
N PRO A 36 7.05 -15.01 -8.94
CA PRO A 36 6.26 -13.79 -8.98
C PRO A 36 4.92 -13.94 -8.24
N LEU A 37 4.54 -12.97 -7.41
CA LEU A 37 3.30 -12.94 -6.62
C LEU A 37 2.07 -13.08 -7.54
N ALA A 38 2.10 -12.44 -8.71
CA ALA A 38 1.08 -12.55 -9.75
C ALA A 38 0.95 -13.95 -10.37
N GLN A 39 1.94 -14.83 -10.16
CA GLN A 39 1.92 -16.23 -10.63
C GLN A 39 1.59 -17.22 -9.52
N VAL A 40 1.64 -16.80 -8.24
CA VAL A 40 1.32 -17.68 -7.10
C VAL A 40 -0.20 -17.76 -6.89
N GLY A 41 -0.94 -16.70 -7.23
CA GLY A 41 -2.40 -16.67 -7.18
C GLY A 41 -2.96 -16.70 -5.76
N GLY A 42 -4.01 -15.92 -5.52
CA GLY A 42 -4.76 -15.90 -4.26
C GLY A 42 -4.86 -14.51 -3.65
N LYS A 43 -6.08 -13.96 -3.63
CA LYS A 43 -6.40 -12.77 -2.82
C LYS A 43 -6.04 -13.07 -1.36
N GLY A 44 -5.29 -12.20 -0.69
CA GLY A 44 -5.01 -12.31 0.75
C GLY A 44 -3.86 -13.24 1.16
N LEU A 45 -2.86 -13.47 0.29
CA LEU A 45 -1.71 -14.37 0.55
C LEU A 45 -0.86 -14.04 1.80
N PHE A 46 -1.01 -12.84 2.36
CA PHE A 46 -0.35 -12.36 3.58
C PHE A 46 -1.31 -12.20 4.78
N ILE A 47 -2.61 -12.45 4.59
CA ILE A 47 -3.64 -12.10 5.57
C ILE A 47 -4.47 -13.31 5.95
N LYS A 48 -4.54 -14.34 5.09
CA LYS A 48 -5.40 -15.49 5.35
C LYS A 48 -5.08 -16.21 6.65
N GLU A 49 -3.79 -16.38 6.96
CA GLU A 49 -3.38 -16.99 8.22
C GLU A 49 -3.73 -16.13 9.45
N LEU A 50 -3.74 -14.81 9.31
CA LEU A 50 -4.14 -13.89 10.37
C LEU A 50 -5.66 -13.91 10.59
N GLU A 51 -6.45 -13.91 9.53
CA GLU A 51 -7.91 -14.07 9.61
C GLU A 51 -8.32 -15.38 10.29
N VAL A 52 -7.63 -16.49 9.99
CA VAL A 52 -7.87 -17.78 10.67
C VAL A 52 -7.56 -17.66 12.16
N ALA A 53 -6.46 -17.00 12.54
CA ALA A 53 -6.12 -16.78 13.94
C ALA A 53 -7.19 -15.96 14.68
N LEU A 54 -7.75 -14.94 14.03
CA LEU A 54 -8.84 -14.12 14.58
C LEU A 54 -10.13 -14.95 14.72
N ALA A 55 -10.48 -15.75 13.72
CA ALA A 55 -11.67 -16.60 13.75
C ALA A 55 -11.59 -17.70 14.83
N ASP A 56 -10.42 -18.31 14.98
CA ASP A 56 -10.16 -19.39 15.95
C ASP A 56 -9.87 -18.87 17.37
N ASN A 57 -9.96 -17.54 17.60
CA ASN A 57 -9.63 -16.88 18.88
C ASN A 57 -8.19 -17.15 19.36
N LEU A 58 -7.27 -17.34 18.43
CA LEU A 58 -5.83 -17.40 18.71
C LEU A 58 -5.21 -16.00 18.83
N ALA A 59 -5.89 -14.99 18.28
CA ALA A 59 -5.56 -13.58 18.42
C ALA A 59 -6.84 -12.74 18.44
N ASP A 60 -6.80 -11.58 19.08
CA ASP A 60 -7.92 -10.63 19.12
C ASP A 60 -7.88 -9.60 17.97
N ILE A 61 -6.67 -9.19 17.60
CA ILE A 61 -6.42 -8.19 16.55
C ILE A 61 -5.25 -8.62 15.65
N ALA A 62 -5.29 -8.21 14.38
CA ALA A 62 -4.21 -8.37 13.42
C ALA A 62 -3.73 -7.00 12.94
N VAL A 63 -2.40 -6.83 12.82
CA VAL A 63 -1.77 -5.54 12.47
C VAL A 63 -1.21 -5.60 11.05
N HIS A 64 -1.64 -4.66 10.21
CA HIS A 64 -1.29 -4.62 8.79
C HIS A 64 -0.73 -3.25 8.37
N SER A 65 0.02 -3.24 7.27
CA SER A 65 0.04 -2.05 6.43
C SER A 65 -1.25 -2.04 5.61
N MET A 66 -2.00 -0.95 5.61
CA MET A 66 -3.32 -0.93 4.96
C MET A 66 -3.27 -1.26 3.46
N LYS A 67 -2.18 -0.90 2.78
CA LYS A 67 -1.97 -1.22 1.36
C LYS A 67 -1.90 -2.72 1.04
N ASP A 68 -1.61 -3.54 2.05
CA ASP A 68 -1.50 -5.00 1.90
C ASP A 68 -2.85 -5.68 2.19
N VAL A 69 -3.84 -4.93 2.73
CA VAL A 69 -5.20 -5.41 3.00
C VAL A 69 -6.04 -5.38 1.73
N PRO A 70 -6.69 -6.50 1.33
CA PRO A 70 -7.63 -6.55 0.22
C PRO A 70 -8.66 -5.42 0.29
N MET A 71 -9.14 -4.98 -0.88
CA MET A 71 -10.14 -3.91 -0.94
C MET A 71 -11.47 -4.32 -0.29
N GLU A 72 -11.83 -5.60 -0.45
CA GLU A 72 -12.97 -6.24 0.18
C GLU A 72 -12.46 -7.13 1.32
N LEU A 73 -12.94 -6.87 2.54
CA LEU A 73 -12.69 -7.73 3.69
C LEU A 73 -13.66 -8.91 3.66
N PRO A 74 -13.27 -10.10 4.13
CA PRO A 74 -14.20 -11.21 4.25
C PRO A 74 -15.30 -10.89 5.28
N ASP A 75 -16.46 -11.53 5.12
CA ASP A 75 -17.56 -11.41 6.07
C ASP A 75 -17.12 -11.77 7.50
N GLY A 76 -17.60 -11.00 8.48
CA GLY A 76 -17.28 -11.21 9.89
C GLY A 76 -16.02 -10.50 10.37
N PHE A 77 -15.30 -9.78 9.51
CA PHE A 77 -14.16 -8.95 9.88
C PHE A 77 -14.45 -7.45 9.73
N ALA A 78 -13.83 -6.65 10.60
CA ALA A 78 -13.84 -5.21 10.57
C ALA A 78 -12.40 -4.70 10.65
N MET A 79 -12.18 -3.47 10.16
CA MET A 79 -10.86 -2.85 10.16
C MET A 79 -10.94 -1.36 10.48
N LEU A 80 -10.02 -0.89 11.32
CA LEU A 80 -9.82 0.52 11.62
C LEU A 80 -8.39 0.95 11.29
N PRO A 81 -8.17 2.18 10.80
CA PRO A 81 -6.82 2.74 10.76
C PRO A 81 -6.30 2.98 12.17
N PHE A 82 -4.99 2.93 12.36
CA PHE A 82 -4.36 3.14 13.66
C PHE A 82 -3.30 4.24 13.60
N GLY A 83 -3.60 5.34 14.27
CA GLY A 83 -2.80 6.56 14.27
C GLY A 83 -2.87 7.34 12.96
N PRO A 84 -2.15 8.48 12.90
CA PRO A 84 -2.07 9.29 11.70
C PRO A 84 -1.34 8.57 10.57
N ARG A 85 -1.64 8.97 9.34
CA ARG A 85 -0.95 8.49 8.14
C ARG A 85 0.50 8.99 8.12
N GLU A 86 1.46 8.06 8.04
CA GLU A 86 2.86 8.41 7.74
C GLU A 86 3.02 8.77 6.26
N ASP A 87 4.15 9.37 5.88
CA ASP A 87 4.47 9.78 4.51
C ASP A 87 4.13 8.70 3.46
N ALA A 88 3.10 9.01 2.68
CA ALA A 88 2.52 8.12 1.68
C ALA A 88 3.39 8.00 0.43
N ARG A 89 4.40 8.85 0.24
CA ARG A 89 5.19 8.89 -0.99
C ARG A 89 6.05 7.65 -1.15
N ASP A 90 6.35 7.34 -2.41
CA ASP A 90 7.44 6.43 -2.73
C ASP A 90 8.78 7.16 -2.56
N ALA A 91 9.79 6.42 -2.13
CA ALA A 91 11.14 6.91 -1.90
C ALA A 91 12.08 6.29 -2.93
N PHE A 92 12.89 7.13 -3.54
CA PHE A 92 14.05 6.76 -4.33
C PHE A 92 15.25 6.54 -3.40
N VAL A 93 15.87 5.37 -3.53
CA VAL A 93 17.04 4.97 -2.76
C VAL A 93 18.13 4.57 -3.73
N SER A 94 19.28 5.25 -3.65
CA SER A 94 20.47 4.95 -4.44
C SER A 94 21.72 5.29 -3.64
N LEU A 95 22.80 4.55 -3.93
CA LEU A 95 24.12 4.81 -3.35
C LEU A 95 24.85 5.94 -4.07
N ALA A 96 24.72 6.01 -5.40
CA ALA A 96 25.51 6.89 -6.26
C ALA A 96 24.75 8.14 -6.75
N HIS A 97 23.42 8.10 -6.77
CA HIS A 97 22.59 9.13 -7.38
C HIS A 97 21.69 9.83 -6.36
N THR A 98 21.47 11.13 -6.52
CA THR A 98 20.67 11.95 -5.60
C THR A 98 19.19 11.99 -5.98
N THR A 99 18.87 11.88 -7.26
CA THR A 99 17.49 11.91 -7.77
C THR A 99 17.28 10.84 -8.83
N LEU A 100 16.04 10.40 -8.99
CA LEU A 100 15.66 9.45 -10.03
C LEU A 100 15.98 10.00 -11.43
N ALA A 101 15.78 11.31 -11.64
CA ALA A 101 16.06 11.98 -12.91
C ALA A 101 17.55 12.03 -13.27
N SER A 102 18.45 11.85 -12.30
CA SER A 102 19.90 11.86 -12.52
C SER A 102 20.46 10.50 -12.98
N LEU A 103 19.63 9.46 -13.07
CA LEU A 103 20.05 8.16 -13.57
C LEU A 103 20.34 8.21 -15.08
N PRO A 104 21.50 7.69 -15.54
CA PRO A 104 21.79 7.52 -16.95
C PRO A 104 20.78 6.60 -17.67
N PRO A 105 20.61 6.75 -18.99
CA PRO A 105 19.93 5.76 -19.82
C PRO A 105 20.51 4.35 -19.61
N GLY A 106 19.66 3.35 -19.49
CA GLY A 106 20.04 1.96 -19.24
C GLY A 106 20.20 1.59 -17.77
N SER A 107 20.16 2.56 -16.83
CA SER A 107 20.23 2.27 -15.40
C SER A 107 19.10 1.35 -14.92
N VAL A 108 19.44 0.48 -13.98
CA VAL A 108 18.59 -0.58 -13.44
C VAL A 108 17.89 -0.11 -12.16
N VAL A 109 16.57 -0.04 -12.20
CA VAL A 109 15.73 0.33 -11.04
C VAL A 109 14.95 -0.87 -10.53
N GLY A 110 15.12 -1.18 -9.24
CA GLY A 110 14.50 -2.33 -8.57
C GLY A 110 13.11 -2.06 -8.01
N THR A 111 12.10 -2.76 -8.51
CA THR A 111 10.75 -2.83 -7.92
C THR A 111 9.97 -4.02 -8.46
N SER A 112 9.18 -4.70 -7.63
CA SER A 112 8.19 -5.71 -8.07
C SER A 112 6.75 -5.18 -8.09
N SER A 113 6.55 -3.89 -7.83
CA SER A 113 5.21 -3.29 -7.84
C SER A 113 4.86 -2.84 -9.26
N LEU A 114 3.83 -3.44 -9.84
CA LEU A 114 3.36 -3.07 -11.18
C LEU A 114 2.86 -1.62 -11.23
N ARG A 115 2.29 -1.11 -10.11
CA ARG A 115 1.96 0.31 -9.93
C ARG A 115 3.17 1.23 -10.11
N ARG A 116 4.31 0.87 -9.52
CA ARG A 116 5.55 1.65 -9.66
C ARG A 116 6.13 1.49 -11.05
N GLU A 117 6.21 0.27 -11.54
CA GLU A 117 6.75 -0.05 -12.87
C GLU A 117 6.03 0.74 -13.97
N CYS A 118 4.69 0.73 -13.99
CA CYS A 118 3.86 1.46 -14.94
C CYS A 118 4.22 2.96 -14.99
N GLN A 119 4.34 3.61 -13.82
CA GLN A 119 4.61 5.04 -13.73
C GLN A 119 6.06 5.36 -14.10
N LEU A 120 7.02 4.53 -13.67
CA LEU A 120 8.44 4.70 -13.99
C LEU A 120 8.72 4.52 -15.48
N ARG A 121 8.18 3.47 -16.12
CA ARG A 121 8.35 3.23 -17.56
C ARG A 121 7.76 4.35 -18.41
N ARG A 122 6.62 4.90 -17.97
CA ARG A 122 6.00 6.04 -18.64
C ARG A 122 6.84 7.32 -18.52
N ALA A 123 7.37 7.61 -17.33
CA ALA A 123 8.12 8.84 -17.08
C ALA A 123 9.58 8.77 -17.56
N TYR A 124 10.20 7.60 -17.49
CA TYR A 124 11.61 7.37 -17.78
C TYR A 124 11.79 6.11 -18.64
N PRO A 125 11.39 6.14 -19.93
CA PRO A 125 11.40 4.96 -20.81
C PRO A 125 12.79 4.38 -21.08
N ALA A 126 13.86 5.15 -20.82
CA ALA A 126 15.23 4.70 -20.97
C ALA A 126 15.76 3.88 -19.77
N LEU A 127 15.02 3.81 -18.66
CA LEU A 127 15.42 3.02 -17.49
C LEU A 127 15.00 1.56 -17.61
N VAL A 128 15.82 0.66 -17.08
CA VAL A 128 15.54 -0.77 -17.03
C VAL A 128 14.91 -1.12 -15.69
N ILE A 129 13.63 -1.48 -15.68
CA ILE A 129 12.96 -1.91 -14.45
C ILE A 129 13.16 -3.42 -14.24
N LYS A 130 13.70 -3.81 -13.08
CA LYS A 130 13.91 -5.21 -12.69
C LYS A 130 13.16 -5.58 -11.41
N PRO A 131 12.66 -6.83 -11.28
CA PRO A 131 11.91 -7.27 -10.11
C PRO A 131 12.81 -7.31 -8.87
N LEU A 132 12.33 -6.73 -7.77
CA LEU A 132 13.01 -6.72 -6.48
C LEU A 132 12.08 -7.28 -5.38
N ARG A 133 12.53 -8.32 -4.67
CA ARG A 133 11.81 -9.04 -3.61
C ARG A 133 12.61 -9.12 -2.31
N GLY A 134 11.93 -9.56 -1.25
CA GLY A 134 12.44 -9.62 0.12
C GLY A 134 11.86 -8.52 1.01
N ASN A 135 12.17 -8.58 2.30
CA ASN A 135 11.86 -7.50 3.23
C ASN A 135 12.76 -6.27 2.96
N VAL A 136 12.55 -5.16 3.67
CA VAL A 136 13.31 -3.91 3.46
C VAL A 136 14.83 -4.13 3.59
N ASN A 137 15.27 -4.87 4.60
CA ASN A 137 16.69 -5.16 4.82
C ASN A 137 17.31 -5.92 3.64
N THR A 138 16.66 -6.99 3.17
CA THR A 138 17.13 -7.76 2.01
C THR A 138 17.23 -6.87 0.76
N ARG A 139 16.26 -5.98 0.55
CA ARG A 139 16.27 -5.09 -0.61
C ARG A 139 17.38 -4.06 -0.56
N LEU A 140 17.65 -3.48 0.62
CA LEU A 140 18.77 -2.57 0.82
C LEU A 140 20.11 -3.30 0.62
N ALA A 141 20.26 -4.52 1.13
CA ALA A 141 21.46 -5.32 0.92
C ALA A 141 21.70 -5.63 -0.58
N LYS A 142 20.65 -5.91 -1.37
CA LYS A 142 20.78 -6.10 -2.83
C LYS A 142 21.21 -4.83 -3.57
N LEU A 143 20.73 -3.66 -3.12
CA LEU A 143 21.22 -2.37 -3.62
C LEU A 143 22.71 -2.19 -3.27
N GLU A 144 23.11 -2.51 -2.04
CA GLU A 144 24.50 -2.42 -1.59
C GLU A 144 25.44 -3.39 -2.32
N ALA A 145 24.93 -4.54 -2.74
CA ALA A 145 25.64 -5.51 -3.56
C ALA A 145 25.78 -5.09 -5.04
N GLY A 146 25.20 -3.95 -5.45
CA GLY A 146 25.28 -3.46 -6.83
C GLY A 146 24.37 -4.19 -7.81
N GLU A 147 23.35 -4.94 -7.35
CA GLU A 147 22.38 -5.59 -8.24
C GLU A 147 21.48 -4.58 -8.98
N TYR A 148 21.36 -3.36 -8.44
CA TYR A 148 20.53 -2.26 -8.94
C TYR A 148 21.28 -0.94 -8.79
N ASP A 149 21.07 0.01 -9.71
CA ASP A 149 21.57 1.39 -9.56
C ASP A 149 20.71 2.19 -8.56
N ALA A 150 19.43 1.83 -8.48
CA ALA A 150 18.49 2.37 -7.51
C ALA A 150 17.34 1.39 -7.22
N ILE A 151 16.66 1.59 -6.10
CA ILE A 151 15.44 0.86 -5.76
C ILE A 151 14.35 1.84 -5.31
N ILE A 152 13.08 1.46 -5.52
CA ILE A 152 11.94 2.25 -5.04
C ILE A 152 11.26 1.53 -3.88
N LEU A 153 11.15 2.22 -2.74
CA LEU A 153 10.51 1.73 -1.51
C LEU A 153 9.42 2.70 -1.04
N ALA A 154 8.61 2.32 -0.05
CA ALA A 154 7.66 3.25 0.55
C ALA A 154 8.39 4.07 1.62
N ALA A 155 8.24 5.40 1.62
CA ALA A 155 8.91 6.27 2.59
C ALA A 155 8.55 5.89 4.03
N ALA A 156 7.28 5.65 4.32
CA ALA A 156 6.81 5.17 5.62
C ALA A 156 7.54 3.91 6.11
N GLY A 157 7.81 2.94 5.23
CA GLY A 157 8.51 1.71 5.61
C GLY A 157 9.96 1.95 6.01
N LEU A 158 10.65 2.85 5.31
CA LEU A 158 12.03 3.24 5.64
C LEU A 158 12.08 4.01 6.96
N LYS A 159 11.21 5.02 7.14
CA LYS A 159 11.18 5.83 8.37
C LYS A 159 10.92 4.99 9.62
N ARG A 160 9.91 4.11 9.57
CA ARG A 160 9.55 3.21 10.68
C ARG A 160 10.72 2.33 11.11
N LEU A 161 11.50 1.83 10.15
CA LEU A 161 12.64 0.95 10.42
C LEU A 161 13.94 1.71 10.71
N GLY A 162 13.92 3.04 10.85
CA GLY A 162 15.11 3.85 11.12
C GLY A 162 16.03 4.07 9.91
N PHE A 163 15.54 3.80 8.68
CA PHE A 163 16.27 4.00 7.43
C PHE A 163 15.90 5.30 6.71
N GLY A 164 15.40 6.31 7.43
CA GLY A 164 15.01 7.60 6.86
C GLY A 164 16.14 8.26 6.06
N ASP A 165 17.38 8.17 6.56
CA ASP A 165 18.57 8.77 5.92
C ASP A 165 18.97 8.10 4.60
N ARG A 166 18.42 6.92 4.30
CA ARG A 166 18.62 6.24 3.02
C ARG A 166 17.75 6.84 1.90
N ILE A 167 16.75 7.66 2.23
CA ILE A 167 15.89 8.29 1.23
C ILE A 167 16.66 9.42 0.55
N ARG A 168 16.96 9.25 -0.75
CA ARG A 168 17.63 10.27 -1.56
C ARG A 168 16.63 11.29 -2.11
N GLU A 169 15.45 10.82 -2.48
CA GLU A 169 14.37 11.66 -2.97
C GLU A 169 13.02 11.06 -2.56
N HIS A 170 12.12 11.91 -2.08
CA HIS A 170 10.70 11.57 -1.95
C HIS A 170 10.02 11.85 -3.28
N LEU A 171 9.59 10.82 -4.00
CA LEU A 171 9.01 10.99 -5.32
C LEU A 171 7.72 11.81 -5.23
N PRO A 172 7.56 12.86 -6.05
CA PRO A 172 6.35 13.68 -6.03
C PRO A 172 5.13 12.87 -6.47
N LEU A 173 3.96 13.17 -5.91
CA LEU A 173 2.70 12.48 -6.24
C LEU A 173 2.35 12.58 -7.72
N ALA A 174 2.76 13.67 -8.38
CA ALA A 174 2.62 13.84 -9.83
C ALA A 174 3.39 12.77 -10.63
N LEU A 175 4.52 12.27 -10.10
CA LEU A 175 5.34 11.25 -10.74
C LEU A 175 4.95 9.83 -10.31
N ALA A 176 4.80 9.60 -9.00
CA ALA A 176 4.56 8.28 -8.43
C ALA A 176 3.40 8.34 -7.44
N LEU A 177 2.17 8.20 -7.97
CA LEU A 177 0.98 8.12 -7.15
C LEU A 177 1.04 6.84 -6.28
N PRO A 178 0.89 6.96 -4.94
CA PRO A 178 1.02 5.86 -4.00
C PRO A 178 0.03 4.72 -4.20
N ALA A 179 0.31 3.57 -3.58
CA ALA A 179 -0.71 2.55 -3.39
C ALA A 179 -1.78 3.07 -2.43
N ILE A 180 -3.03 2.63 -2.64
CA ILE A 180 -4.14 2.86 -1.72
C ILE A 180 -3.73 2.44 -0.30
N GLY A 181 -3.97 3.28 0.70
CA GLY A 181 -3.62 3.03 2.10
C GLY A 181 -2.12 3.08 2.40
N GLN A 182 -1.24 3.45 1.46
CA GLN A 182 0.19 3.55 1.74
C GLN A 182 0.46 4.59 2.83
N GLY A 183 1.19 4.19 3.87
CA GLY A 183 1.49 5.02 5.04
C GLY A 183 0.54 4.78 6.23
N VAL A 184 -0.60 4.13 6.03
CA VAL A 184 -1.59 3.86 7.09
C VAL A 184 -1.33 2.47 7.70
N LEU A 185 -1.37 2.38 9.04
CA LEU A 185 -1.49 1.10 9.74
C LEU A 185 -2.97 0.75 9.87
N ALA A 186 -3.28 -0.54 9.72
CA ALA A 186 -4.64 -1.05 9.82
C ALA A 186 -4.69 -2.14 10.90
N ILE A 187 -5.73 -2.10 11.72
CA ILE A 187 -6.04 -3.13 12.72
C ILE A 187 -7.30 -3.84 12.27
N GLU A 188 -7.14 -5.11 11.94
CA GLU A 188 -8.24 -6.01 11.61
C GLU A 188 -8.65 -6.80 12.85
N PHE A 189 -9.95 -6.99 13.03
CA PHE A 189 -10.53 -7.71 14.17
C PHE A 189 -11.89 -8.29 13.77
N ARG A 190 -12.44 -9.19 14.59
CA ARG A 190 -13.79 -9.71 14.35
C ARG A 190 -14.85 -8.63 14.50
N ALA A 191 -15.76 -8.53 13.55
CA ALA A 191 -16.79 -7.50 13.50
C ALA A 191 -17.79 -7.56 14.68
N ASP A 192 -17.92 -8.70 15.34
CA ASP A 192 -18.79 -8.88 16.51
C ASP A 192 -18.13 -8.49 17.84
N ARG A 193 -16.86 -8.05 17.82
CA ARG A 193 -16.12 -7.58 19.00
C ARG A 193 -16.23 -6.06 19.17
N ALA A 194 -17.42 -5.61 19.60
CA ALA A 194 -17.67 -4.20 19.88
C ALA A 194 -16.75 -3.62 20.99
N ASP A 195 -16.30 -4.47 21.90
CA ASP A 195 -15.29 -4.14 22.91
C ASP A 195 -13.94 -3.74 22.28
N LEU A 196 -13.49 -4.46 21.25
CA LEU A 196 -12.26 -4.12 20.51
C LEU A 196 -12.45 -2.86 19.67
N ALA A 197 -13.61 -2.67 19.05
CA ALA A 197 -13.92 -1.43 18.34
C ALA A 197 -13.81 -0.22 19.27
N GLY A 198 -14.41 -0.29 20.47
CA GLY A 198 -14.32 0.75 21.48
C GLY A 198 -12.91 0.96 22.03
N LEU A 199 -12.11 -0.10 22.19
CA LEU A 199 -10.71 -0.01 22.61
C LEU A 199 -9.83 0.70 21.56
N LEU A 200 -10.11 0.48 20.27
CA LEU A 200 -9.33 1.00 19.15
C LEU A 200 -9.75 2.41 18.70
N GLU A 201 -11.00 2.80 18.94
CA GLU A 201 -11.57 4.09 18.55
C GLU A 201 -10.69 5.30 18.92
N PRO A 202 -10.11 5.41 20.14
CA PRO A 202 -9.25 6.54 20.50
C PRO A 202 -7.96 6.67 19.67
N PHE A 203 -7.56 5.62 18.96
CA PHE A 203 -6.37 5.62 18.11
C PHE A 203 -6.69 5.94 16.65
N VAL A 204 -7.96 6.06 16.28
CA VAL A 204 -8.38 6.36 14.92
C VAL A 204 -8.13 7.84 14.64
N ASP A 205 -7.21 8.12 13.73
CA ASP A 205 -7.05 9.46 13.18
C ASP A 205 -8.16 9.74 12.15
N PRO A 206 -9.00 10.79 12.33
CA PRO A 206 -10.13 11.05 11.43
C PRO A 206 -9.72 11.32 9.97
N ALA A 207 -8.57 11.96 9.76
CA ALA A 207 -8.06 12.24 8.43
C ALA A 207 -7.58 10.96 7.72
N ALA A 208 -6.88 10.07 8.44
CA ALA A 208 -6.48 8.76 7.93
C ALA A 208 -7.69 7.89 7.62
N LEU A 209 -8.73 7.89 8.46
CA LEU A 209 -9.99 7.18 8.20
C LEU A 209 -10.67 7.68 6.93
N THR A 210 -10.89 8.99 6.83
CA THR A 210 -11.53 9.63 5.67
C THR A 210 -10.76 9.35 4.38
N ALA A 211 -9.43 9.53 4.41
CA ALA A 211 -8.58 9.25 3.26
C ALA A 211 -8.66 7.78 2.84
N SER A 212 -8.59 6.86 3.80
CA SER A 212 -8.66 5.42 3.56
C SER A 212 -10.01 5.00 2.98
N GLN A 213 -11.12 5.59 3.45
CA GLN A 213 -12.45 5.33 2.90
C GLN A 213 -12.56 5.75 1.42
N ALA A 214 -12.08 6.94 1.08
CA ALA A 214 -12.07 7.42 -0.31
C ALA A 214 -11.18 6.56 -1.22
N GLU A 215 -9.95 6.29 -0.80
CA GLU A 215 -8.99 5.50 -1.57
C GLU A 215 -9.45 4.05 -1.77
N ARG A 216 -9.97 3.40 -0.73
CA ARG A 216 -10.46 2.01 -0.82
C ARG A 216 -11.75 1.92 -1.63
N ALA A 217 -12.64 2.91 -1.52
CA ALA A 217 -13.86 2.94 -2.34
C ALA A 217 -13.56 3.10 -3.83
N LEU A 218 -12.54 3.90 -4.18
CA LEU A 218 -11.96 3.90 -5.53
C LEU A 218 -11.45 2.51 -5.92
N GLY A 219 -10.63 1.90 -5.07
CA GLY A 219 -10.03 0.58 -5.32
C GLY A 219 -11.05 -0.53 -5.54
N LEU A 220 -12.17 -0.51 -4.80
CA LEU A 220 -13.26 -1.46 -4.98
C LEU A 220 -13.89 -1.39 -6.38
N VAL A 221 -14.12 -0.17 -6.90
CA VAL A 221 -14.76 0.01 -8.22
C VAL A 221 -13.88 -0.48 -9.36
N VAL A 222 -12.57 -0.26 -9.26
CA VAL A 222 -11.61 -0.65 -10.32
C VAL A 222 -11.04 -2.06 -10.13
N GLU A 223 -11.66 -2.88 -9.27
CA GLU A 223 -11.24 -4.25 -8.94
C GLU A 223 -9.77 -4.33 -8.49
N GLY A 224 -9.36 -3.37 -7.66
CA GLY A 224 -7.98 -3.19 -7.22
C GLY A 224 -7.40 -4.41 -6.53
N SER A 225 -6.22 -4.83 -6.99
CA SER A 225 -5.43 -5.91 -6.41
C SER A 225 -3.93 -5.65 -6.57
N CYS A 226 -3.09 -6.49 -5.97
CA CYS A 226 -1.63 -6.42 -6.15
C CYS A 226 -1.17 -6.70 -7.61
N GLU A 227 -2.06 -7.21 -8.46
CA GLU A 227 -1.79 -7.56 -9.86
C GLU A 227 -2.21 -6.45 -10.83
N VAL A 228 -2.94 -5.45 -10.34
CA VAL A 228 -3.41 -4.32 -11.12
C VAL A 228 -2.52 -3.10 -10.85
N PRO A 229 -1.95 -2.44 -11.88
CA PRO A 229 -1.26 -1.15 -11.72
C PRO A 229 -2.23 -0.03 -11.35
N LEU A 230 -2.56 0.04 -10.06
CA LEU A 230 -3.49 0.98 -9.47
C LEU A 230 -2.80 1.83 -8.42
N GLY A 231 -3.00 3.14 -8.46
CA GLY A 231 -2.63 4.06 -7.38
C GLY A 231 -3.79 4.94 -6.98
N GLY A 232 -3.77 5.38 -5.73
CA GLY A 232 -4.80 6.25 -5.15
C GLY A 232 -4.24 7.01 -3.96
N HIS A 233 -4.52 8.31 -3.89
CA HIS A 233 -4.13 9.15 -2.77
C HIS A 233 -5.18 10.22 -2.48
N ALA A 234 -5.66 10.22 -1.24
CA ALA A 234 -6.55 11.21 -0.67
C ALA A 234 -5.79 12.16 0.25
N THR A 235 -5.97 13.46 0.04
CA THR A 235 -5.52 14.54 0.93
C THR A 235 -6.74 15.19 1.57
N VAL A 236 -6.78 15.16 2.90
CA VAL A 236 -7.89 15.69 3.71
C VAL A 236 -7.45 17.02 4.34
N MET A 237 -8.24 18.07 4.15
CA MET A 237 -8.02 19.41 4.70
C MET A 237 -9.32 19.90 5.35
N GLY A 238 -9.56 19.47 6.59
CA GLY A 238 -10.82 19.74 7.29
C GLY A 238 -12.01 19.08 6.57
N SER A 239 -12.97 19.89 6.12
CA SER A 239 -14.12 19.40 5.36
C SER A 239 -13.80 19.12 3.89
N ALA A 240 -12.68 19.59 3.36
CA ALA A 240 -12.30 19.35 1.97
C ALA A 240 -11.48 18.07 1.80
N LEU A 241 -11.79 17.32 0.75
CA LEU A 241 -11.08 16.11 0.34
C LEU A 241 -10.68 16.23 -1.13
N VAL A 242 -9.41 16.02 -1.41
CA VAL A 242 -8.88 15.84 -2.76
C VAL A 242 -8.49 14.39 -2.93
N LEU A 243 -9.02 13.71 -3.94
CA LEU A 243 -8.66 12.34 -4.28
C LEU A 243 -8.08 12.28 -5.69
N GLU A 244 -6.90 11.69 -5.81
CA GLU A 244 -6.29 11.32 -7.09
C GLU A 244 -6.26 9.80 -7.23
N GLY A 245 -6.45 9.31 -8.45
CA GLY A 245 -6.40 7.89 -8.76
C GLY A 245 -5.87 7.64 -10.17
N PHE A 246 -5.22 6.50 -10.37
CA PHE A 246 -4.86 6.05 -11.71
C PHE A 246 -5.00 4.54 -11.88
N LEU A 247 -5.22 4.12 -13.13
CA LEU A 247 -5.16 2.73 -13.57
C LEU A 247 -4.33 2.65 -14.86
N GLY A 248 -3.44 1.67 -14.98
CA GLY A 248 -2.58 1.55 -16.17
C GLY A 248 -2.11 0.13 -16.49
N LEU A 249 -1.33 0.01 -17.55
CA LEU A 249 -0.62 -1.22 -17.95
C LEU A 249 0.79 -1.25 -17.36
N PRO A 250 1.34 -2.41 -16.97
CA PRO A 250 2.67 -2.51 -16.36
C PRO A 250 3.78 -1.90 -17.21
N ASP A 251 3.67 -1.99 -18.53
CA ASP A 251 4.63 -1.43 -19.48
C ASP A 251 4.59 0.10 -19.60
N GLY A 252 3.60 0.76 -18.99
CA GLY A 252 3.41 2.22 -19.02
C GLY A 252 2.80 2.77 -20.31
N THR A 253 2.47 1.91 -21.29
CA THR A 253 1.92 2.34 -22.59
C THR A 253 0.54 2.97 -22.47
N ARG A 254 -0.25 2.53 -21.48
CA ARG A 254 -1.56 3.12 -21.14
C ARG A 254 -1.64 3.43 -19.65
N LEU A 255 -2.14 4.61 -19.34
CA LEU A 255 -2.40 5.08 -17.98
C LEU A 255 -3.53 6.11 -18.02
N VAL A 256 -4.60 5.83 -17.30
CA VAL A 256 -5.73 6.75 -17.07
C VAL A 256 -5.58 7.29 -15.65
N ARG A 257 -5.42 8.61 -15.52
CA ARG A 257 -5.30 9.29 -14.23
C ARG A 257 -6.36 10.37 -14.13
N GLU A 258 -7.06 10.38 -13.01
CA GLU A 258 -8.14 11.32 -12.74
C GLU A 258 -8.00 11.91 -11.33
N ARG A 259 -8.64 13.06 -11.13
CA ARG A 259 -8.68 13.77 -9.86
C ARG A 259 -10.11 14.17 -9.53
N ALA A 260 -10.47 14.16 -8.25
CA ALA A 260 -11.75 14.62 -7.73
C ALA A 260 -11.53 15.49 -6.51
N GLU A 261 -12.42 16.44 -6.30
CA GLU A 261 -12.54 17.22 -5.07
C GLU A 261 -13.97 17.08 -4.55
N GLY A 262 -14.15 17.09 -3.24
CA GLY A 262 -15.45 17.02 -2.60
C GLY A 262 -15.36 17.16 -1.08
N GLU A 263 -16.48 16.93 -0.41
CA GLU A 263 -16.55 16.97 1.05
C GLU A 263 -16.00 15.67 1.66
N SER A 264 -15.29 15.78 2.78
CA SER A 264 -14.78 14.67 3.58
C SER A 264 -15.91 13.74 4.04
N ALA A 265 -17.09 14.27 4.32
CA ALA A 265 -18.27 13.47 4.68
C ALA A 265 -18.74 12.52 3.56
N ASP A 266 -18.41 12.85 2.31
CA ASP A 266 -18.75 12.07 1.11
C ASP A 266 -17.57 11.21 0.62
N ALA A 267 -16.54 10.98 1.44
CA ALA A 267 -15.28 10.32 1.04
C ALA A 267 -15.46 9.05 0.20
N ALA A 268 -16.26 8.10 0.69
CA ALA A 268 -16.50 6.85 -0.03
C ALA A 268 -17.26 7.07 -1.36
N LYS A 269 -18.22 8.01 -1.39
CA LYS A 269 -18.97 8.36 -2.61
C LYS A 269 -18.04 9.01 -3.65
N LEU A 270 -17.16 9.92 -3.22
CA LEU A 270 -16.14 10.53 -4.07
C LEU A 270 -15.20 9.46 -4.66
N GLY A 271 -14.77 8.51 -3.83
CA GLY A 271 -13.96 7.36 -4.24
C GLY A 271 -14.60 6.53 -5.34
N ARG A 272 -15.86 6.10 -5.13
CA ARG A 272 -16.60 5.33 -6.14
C ARG A 272 -16.76 6.11 -7.44
N ALA A 273 -17.15 7.39 -7.35
CA ALA A 273 -17.35 8.24 -8.52
C ALA A 273 -16.05 8.42 -9.33
N LEU A 274 -14.90 8.59 -8.65
CA LEU A 274 -13.61 8.66 -9.32
C LEU A 274 -13.25 7.34 -10.02
N GLY A 275 -13.52 6.20 -9.38
CA GLY A 275 -13.32 4.88 -9.98
C GLY A 275 -14.12 4.69 -11.25
N GLU A 276 -15.41 5.04 -11.25
CA GLU A 276 -16.27 4.97 -12.43
C GLU A 276 -15.76 5.89 -13.56
N ARG A 277 -15.26 7.09 -13.22
CA ARG A 277 -14.66 7.98 -14.23
C ARG A 277 -13.40 7.39 -14.84
N ILE A 278 -12.53 6.77 -14.04
CA ILE A 278 -11.33 6.08 -14.54
C ILE A 278 -11.73 4.94 -15.48
N LEU A 279 -12.70 4.11 -15.09
CA LEU A 279 -13.21 3.03 -15.93
C LEU A 279 -13.78 3.55 -17.26
N ALA A 280 -14.59 4.60 -17.22
CA ALA A 280 -15.20 5.21 -18.39
C ALA A 280 -14.19 5.85 -19.35
N ARG A 281 -13.07 6.39 -18.84
CA ARG A 281 -12.01 7.05 -19.64
C ARG A 281 -10.93 6.09 -20.16
N GLY A 282 -11.24 4.80 -20.25
CA GLY A 282 -10.35 3.78 -20.81
C GLY A 282 -9.83 2.77 -19.79
N GLY A 283 -10.17 2.92 -18.50
CA GLY A 283 -9.82 1.94 -17.47
C GLY A 283 -10.40 0.55 -17.73
N ARG A 284 -11.60 0.44 -18.32
CA ARG A 284 -12.18 -0.87 -18.71
C ARG A 284 -11.33 -1.61 -19.74
N GLU A 285 -10.77 -0.89 -20.71
CA GLU A 285 -9.87 -1.47 -21.71
C GLU A 285 -8.57 -1.95 -21.04
N VAL A 286 -8.03 -1.17 -20.10
CA VAL A 286 -6.85 -1.58 -19.31
C VAL A 286 -7.14 -2.88 -18.54
N LEU A 287 -8.27 -2.98 -17.83
CA LEU A 287 -8.64 -4.21 -17.12
C LEU A 287 -8.80 -5.41 -18.06
N THR A 288 -9.41 -5.19 -19.23
CA THR A 288 -9.58 -6.23 -20.26
C THR A 288 -8.24 -6.76 -20.75
N LEU A 289 -7.28 -5.86 -21.01
CA LEU A 289 -5.93 -6.23 -21.45
C LEU A 289 -5.13 -6.97 -20.35
N LEU A 290 -5.33 -6.60 -19.08
CA LEU A 290 -4.69 -7.27 -17.95
C LEU A 290 -5.20 -8.70 -17.72
N ALA A 291 -6.47 -8.96 -18.04
CA ALA A 291 -7.10 -10.27 -17.89
C ALA A 291 -6.66 -11.28 -18.97
N GLN A 292 -6.03 -10.81 -20.07
CA GLN A 292 -5.52 -11.70 -21.10
C GLN A 292 -4.26 -12.43 -20.60
N PRO A 293 -4.11 -13.74 -20.87
CA PRO A 293 -2.88 -14.45 -20.54
C PRO A 293 -1.69 -13.75 -21.20
N ARG A 294 -0.66 -13.42 -20.43
CA ARG A 294 0.60 -12.95 -21.00
C ARG A 294 1.16 -14.08 -21.86
N GLN A 295 1.26 -13.85 -23.18
CA GLN A 295 1.96 -14.76 -24.10
C GLN A 295 3.45 -14.84 -23.78
#